data_AF-A0A7J8QKC8-F1
#
_entry.id   AF-A0A7J8QKC8-F1
#
_cell.length_a   1.000
_cell.length_b   1.000
_cell.length_c   1.000
_cell.angle_alpha   90.00
_cell.angle_beta   90.00
_cell.angle_gamma   90.00
#
_symmetry.space_group_name_H-M   'P 1'
#
loop_
_entity.id
_entity.type
_entity.pdbx_description
1 polymer ?
#
loop_
_entity_poly.entity_id
_entity_poly.type
_entity_poly.pdbx_seq_one_letter_code
_entity_poly.pdbx_strand_id
1 'polypeptide(L)' 'MATNTTQEQQSEAGRHQEVGHKSLLQSDALYQYMLETSVYPREPEPMKELRELTAKHPWNLMTTSADEGQFLNMLL' A
#
# COMPACT_ATOMS: atom_id res chain seq x y z
N MET A 1 -5.25 48.63 -13.51
CA MET A 1 -4.77 48.11 -12.21
C MET A 1 -4.88 46.59 -12.33
N ALA A 2 -3.86 45.80 -12.68
CA ALA A 2 -2.59 45.51 -11.97
C ALA A 2 -2.90 45.13 -10.50
N THR A 3 -2.63 43.93 -9.95
CA THR A 3 -1.54 42.95 -10.14
C THR A 3 -1.87 41.60 -9.48
N ASN A 4 -1.19 40.52 -9.92
CA ASN A 4 -0.97 39.20 -9.31
C ASN A 4 -1.03 39.11 -7.78
N THR A 5 -1.46 37.95 -7.26
CA THR A 5 -0.73 37.25 -6.18
C THR A 5 -0.97 35.74 -6.25
N THR A 6 0.06 35.02 -6.70
CA THR A 6 0.29 33.60 -6.46
C THR A 6 0.31 33.32 -4.95
N GLN A 7 -0.45 32.34 -4.47
CA GLN A 7 -0.15 31.69 -3.19
C GLN A 7 -0.14 30.19 -3.39
N GLU A 8 1.07 29.71 -3.66
CA GLU A 8 1.55 28.41 -3.24
C GLU A 8 1.26 28.24 -1.74
N GLN A 9 0.56 27.17 -1.38
CA GLN A 9 0.67 26.59 -0.05
C GLN A 9 1.13 25.14 -0.21
N GLN A 10 2.45 25.02 -0.33
CA GLN A 10 3.17 23.87 0.22
C GLN A 10 2.94 23.80 1.74
N SER A 11 3.10 22.59 2.27
CA SER A 11 3.24 22.21 3.69
C SER A 11 1.97 22.13 4.54
N GLU A 12 1.32 20.96 4.47
CA GLU A 12 0.95 20.23 5.69
C GLU A 12 1.83 18.98 5.79
N ALA A 13 3.07 19.18 6.21
CA ALA A 13 3.85 18.12 6.83
C ALA A 13 3.20 17.82 8.20
N GLY A 14 2.65 16.62 8.37
CA GLY A 14 2.32 16.12 9.72
C GLY A 14 1.01 15.37 9.89
N ARG A 15 0.54 14.59 8.90
CA ARG A 15 -0.50 13.57 9.16
C ARG A 15 -0.19 12.26 8.45
N HIS A 16 0.92 11.63 8.85
CA HIS A 16 1.04 10.17 8.74
C HIS A 16 0.12 9.56 9.80
N GLN A 17 -1.19 9.61 9.56
CA GLN A 17 -2.18 8.99 10.41
C GLN A 17 -3.23 8.32 9.54
N GLU A 18 -2.80 7.34 8.74
CA GLU A 18 -3.70 6.33 8.22
C GLU A 18 -3.03 4.97 8.41
N VAL A 19 -3.56 4.20 9.36
CA VAL A 19 -3.24 2.80 9.60
C VAL A 19 -3.86 1.96 8.45
N GLY A 20 -3.44 2.23 7.21
CA GLY A 20 -4.09 1.72 5.99
C GLY A 20 -3.13 1.09 4.98
N HIS A 21 -1.84 1.41 5.01
CA HIS A 21 -0.88 0.92 4.03
C HIS A 21 0.32 0.26 4.71
N LYS A 22 0.50 -1.04 4.45
CA LYS A 22 1.65 -1.86 4.93
C LYS A 22 2.91 -1.58 4.11
N SER A 23 3.15 -0.32 3.74
CA SER A 23 4.27 0.03 2.88
C SER A 23 5.24 0.95 3.61
N LEU A 24 6.53 0.65 3.46
CA LEU A 24 7.63 1.52 3.87
C LEU A 24 8.07 2.46 2.72
N LEU A 25 7.24 2.58 1.68
CA LEU A 25 7.56 3.30 0.46
C LEU A 25 7.18 4.78 0.59
N GLN A 26 7.75 5.59 -0.30
CA GLN A 26 7.56 7.04 -0.29
C GLN A 26 6.13 7.48 -0.65
N SER A 27 5.35 6.63 -1.30
CA SER A 27 3.96 6.92 -1.64
C SER A 27 3.11 5.66 -1.74
N ASP A 28 1.84 5.77 -1.37
CA ASP A 28 0.88 4.68 -1.51
C ASP A 28 0.61 4.33 -2.97
N ALA A 29 0.70 5.32 -3.86
CA ALA A 29 0.60 5.11 -5.31
C ALA A 29 1.72 4.19 -5.83
N LEU A 30 2.95 4.33 -5.31
CA LEU A 30 4.06 3.47 -5.68
C LEU A 30 3.84 2.04 -5.16
N TYR A 31 3.34 1.89 -3.93
CA TYR A 31 3.00 0.59 -3.37
C TYR A 31 1.90 -0.11 -4.19
N GLN A 32 0.83 0.60 -4.51
CA GLN A 32 -0.28 0.07 -5.31
C GLN A 32 0.19 -0.34 -6.71
N TYR A 33 1.05 0.46 -7.34
CA TYR A 33 1.64 0.13 -8.64
C TYR A 33 2.39 -1.21 -8.61
N MET A 34 3.22 -1.44 -7.58
CA MET A 34 3.95 -2.71 -7.41
C MET A 34 2.98 -3.88 -7.22
N LEU A 35 1.96 -3.71 -6.39
CA LEU A 35 0.97 -4.75 -6.12
C LEU A 35 0.21 -5.15 -7.38
N GLU A 36 -0.32 -4.17 -8.13
CA GLU A 36 -1.12 -4.43 -9.33
C GLU A 36 -0.29 -4.97 -10.49
N THR A 37 0.95 -4.49 -10.66
CA THR A 37 1.77 -4.84 -11.82
C THR A 37 2.54 -6.14 -11.62
N SER A 38 3.04 -6.39 -10.41
CA SER A 38 4.03 -7.45 -10.17
C SER A 38 3.57 -8.54 -9.20
N VAL A 39 2.65 -8.23 -8.28
CA VAL A 39 2.26 -9.14 -7.20
C VAL A 39 0.95 -9.86 -7.50
N TYR A 40 -0.17 -9.14 -7.60
CA TYR A 40 -1.50 -9.73 -7.77
C TYR A 40 -1.65 -10.61 -9.02
N PRO A 41 -1.05 -10.29 -10.19
CA PRO A 41 -1.13 -11.18 -11.35
C PRO A 41 -0.44 -12.54 -11.15
N ARG A 42 0.44 -12.64 -10.15
CA ARG A 42 1.21 -13.85 -9.83
C ARG A 42 0.82 -14.45 -8.47
N GLU A 43 -0.15 -13.86 -7.76
CA GLU A 43 -0.64 -14.36 -6.48
C GLU A 43 -1.40 -15.67 -6.72
N PRO A 44 -1.00 -16.80 -6.09
CA PRO A 44 -1.77 -18.05 -6.19
C PRO A 44 -3.19 -17.85 -5.63
N GLU A 45 -4.17 -18.43 -6.30
CA GLU A 45 -5.59 -18.28 -5.92
C GLU A 45 -5.90 -18.65 -4.46
N PRO A 46 -5.32 -19.72 -3.88
CA PRO A 46 -5.51 -20.02 -2.44
C PRO A 46 -5.01 -18.91 -1.51
N MET A 47 -3.94 -18.19 -1.88
CA MET A 47 -3.41 -17.08 -1.07
C MET A 47 -4.31 -15.85 -1.16
N LYS A 48 -4.86 -15.58 -2.34
CA LYS A 48 -5.84 -14.50 -2.54
C LYS A 48 -7.08 -14.73 -1.67
N GLU A 49 -7.63 -15.94 -1.69
CA GLU A 49 -8.77 -16.31 -0.84
C GLU A 49 -8.44 -16.15 0.64
N LEU A 50 -7.27 -16.63 1.07
CA LEU A 50 -6.83 -16.51 2.46
C LEU A 50 -6.68 -15.03 2.89
N ARG A 51 -6.18 -14.17 2.00
CA ARG A 51 -6.07 -12.73 2.24
C ARG A 51 -7.44 -12.08 2.40
N GLU A 52 -8.39 -12.41 1.53
CA GLU A 52 -9.77 -11.90 1.61
C GLU A 52 -10.51 -12.38 2.88
N LEU A 53 -10.27 -13.62 3.30
CA LEU A 53 -10.78 -14.15 4.57
C LEU A 53 -10.14 -13.44 5.76
N THR A 54 -8.82 -13.28 5.75
CA THR A 54 -8.07 -12.64 6.83
C THR A 54 -8.41 -11.17 6.97
N ALA A 55 -8.76 -10.47 5.88
CA ALA A 55 -9.21 -9.08 5.91
C ALA A 55 -10.43 -8.86 6.82
N LYS A 56 -11.28 -9.88 6.99
CA LYS A 56 -12.47 -9.82 7.87
C LYS A 56 -12.14 -10.06 9.35
N HIS A 57 -10.92 -10.47 9.67
CA HIS A 57 -10.51 -10.77 11.03
C HIS A 57 -10.17 -9.48 11.81
N PRO A 58 -10.54 -9.34 13.10
CA PRO A 58 -10.20 -8.16 13.91
C PRO A 58 -8.69 -7.85 13.99
N TRP A 59 -7.85 -8.85 13.77
CA TRP A 59 -6.39 -8.73 13.73
C TRP A 59 -5.80 -8.84 12.32
N ASN A 60 -6.54 -8.43 11.29
CA ASN A 60 -6.08 -8.43 9.89
C ASN A 60 -4.75 -7.67 9.69
N LEU A 61 -4.41 -6.72 10.58
CA LEU A 61 -3.17 -5.95 10.49
C LEU A 61 -1.94 -6.84 10.68
N MET A 62 -2.06 -7.97 11.36
CA MET A 62 -0.97 -8.92 11.59
C MET A 62 -0.66 -9.82 10.38
N THR A 63 -1.47 -9.82 9.32
CA THR A 63 -1.17 -10.65 8.14
C THR A 63 0.06 -10.13 7.41
N THR A 64 0.89 -11.03 6.90
CA THR A 64 1.96 -10.69 5.93
C THR A 64 1.35 -10.00 4.70
N SER A 65 2.05 -9.00 4.14
CA SER A 65 1.59 -8.34 2.92
C SER A 65 1.75 -9.25 1.69
N ALA A 66 1.02 -8.97 0.61
CA ALA A 66 1.07 -9.82 -0.59
C ALA A 66 2.45 -9.80 -1.26
N ASP A 67 3.12 -8.64 -1.25
CA ASP A 67 4.47 -8.46 -1.77
C ASP A 67 5.53 -9.20 -0.95
N GLU A 68 5.43 -9.15 0.39
CA GLU A 68 6.31 -9.93 1.28
C GLU A 68 6.08 -11.44 1.10
N GLY A 69 4.82 -11.87 0.95
CA GLY A 69 4.48 -13.26 0.65
C GLY A 69 5.10 -13.75 -0.66
N GLN A 70 5.05 -12.92 -1.71
CA GLN A 70 5.71 -13.22 -2.98
C GLN A 70 7.23 -13.31 -2.82
N PHE A 71 7.85 -12.42 -2.04
CA PHE A 71 9.28 -12.46 -1.75
C PHE A 71 9.70 -13.74 -1.01
N LEU A 72 8.95 -14.17 0.01
CA LEU A 72 9.21 -15.42 0.72
C LEU A 72 9.09 -16.64 -0.19
N ASN A 73 8.12 -16.65 -1.11
CA ASN A 73 7.94 -17.72 -2.08
C ASN A 73 9.06 -17.78 -3.14
N MET A 74 9.77 -16.67 -3.37
CA MET A 74 10.97 -16.66 -4.22
C MET A 74 12.20 -17.20 -3.48
N LEU A 75 12.25 -17.02 -2.16
CA LEU A 75 13.39 -17.38 -1.33
C LEU A 75 13.45 -18.88 -0.99
N LEU A 76 12.30 -19.54 -0.89
CA LEU A 76 12.12 -20.94 -0.49
C LEU A 76 11.92 -21.85 -1.71
#